data_AF-A0A3E0Q3X1-F1
#
_entry.id   AF-A0A3E0Q3X1-F1
#
_cell.length_a   1.000
_cell.length_b   1.000
_cell.length_c   1.000
_cell.angle_alpha   90.00
_cell.angle_beta   90.00
_cell.angle_gamma   90.00
#
_symmetry.space_group_name_H-M   'P 1'
#
loop_
_entity.id
_entity.type
_entity.pdbx_description
1 polymer ?
#
loop_
_entity_poly.entity_id
_entity_poly.type
_entity_poly.pdbx_seq_one_letter_code
_entity_poly.pdbx_strand_id
1 'polypeptide(L)'
;MASERLTTVLDELRAEEADLQERLESLRVELKCGEAQLTQVRKALTSLKDKSSNGTNAKRTATREEVIEAMREVIRERGTVSETDLKRLVEERISAQGRSRVGLLMRMRSALKEAQFVRRGNVFGLGVEAESDESERETAN
;
A
#
# COMPACT_ATOMS: atom_id res chain seq x y z
N MET A 1 30.87 -75.17 -7.52
CA MET A 1 31.69 -74.09 -8.10
C MET A 1 30.87 -73.01 -8.82
N ALA A 2 30.40 -73.18 -10.07
CA ALA A 2 29.70 -72.11 -10.79
C ALA A 2 28.30 -71.79 -10.22
N SER A 3 27.55 -72.81 -9.79
CA SER A 3 26.22 -72.65 -9.21
C SER A 3 26.23 -71.93 -7.85
N GLU A 4 27.24 -72.18 -7.02
CA GLU A 4 27.37 -71.55 -5.68
C GLU A 4 27.72 -70.06 -5.80
N ARG A 5 28.55 -69.69 -6.76
CA ARG A 5 28.88 -68.28 -7.02
C ARG A 5 27.66 -67.49 -7.48
N LEU A 6 26.81 -68.11 -8.32
CA LEU A 6 25.55 -67.51 -8.78
C LEU A 6 24.56 -67.30 -7.65
N THR A 7 24.45 -68.24 -6.71
CA THR A 7 23.58 -68.09 -5.53
C THR A 7 24.07 -66.98 -4.61
N THR A 8 25.38 -66.87 -4.38
CA THR A 8 25.95 -65.78 -3.57
C THR A 8 25.65 -64.41 -4.17
N VAL A 9 25.85 -64.25 -5.48
CA VAL A 9 25.56 -62.99 -6.17
C VAL A 9 24.06 -62.66 -6.14
N LEU A 10 23.18 -63.66 -6.25
CA LEU A 10 21.74 -63.45 -6.11
C LEU A 10 21.33 -62.99 -4.70
N ASP A 11 21.96 -63.54 -3.66
CA ASP A 11 21.68 -63.15 -2.28
C ASP A 11 22.21 -61.74 -1.98
N GLU A 12 23.39 -61.37 -2.51
CA GLU A 12 23.94 -60.01 -2.44
C GLU A 12 23.02 -59.00 -3.13
N LEU A 13 22.56 -59.29 -4.36
CA LEU A 13 21.65 -58.42 -5.10
C LEU A 13 20.30 -58.25 -4.40
N ARG A 14 19.79 -59.30 -3.74
CA ARG A 14 18.56 -59.23 -2.94
C ARG A 14 18.73 -58.36 -1.70
N ALA A 15 19.89 -58.45 -1.04
CA ALA A 15 20.20 -57.59 0.09
C ALA A 15 20.30 -56.12 -0.35
N GLU A 16 20.98 -55.85 -1.46
CA GLU A 16 21.09 -54.50 -2.01
C GLU A 16 19.72 -53.95 -2.48
N GLU A 17 18.87 -54.79 -3.07
CA GLU A 17 17.48 -54.42 -3.40
C GLU A 17 16.69 -54.02 -2.15
N ALA A 18 16.79 -54.79 -1.07
CA ALA A 18 16.12 -54.49 0.19
C ALA A 18 16.62 -53.17 0.81
N ASP A 19 17.93 -52.94 0.83
CA ASP A 19 18.53 -51.70 1.34
C ASP A 19 18.09 -50.47 0.53
N LEU A 20 18.02 -50.61 -0.80
CA LEU A 20 17.54 -49.54 -1.67
C LEU A 20 16.06 -49.26 -1.46
N GLN A 21 15.23 -50.29 -1.24
CA GLN A 21 13.81 -50.13 -0.93
C GLN A 21 13.62 -49.39 0.40
N GLU A 22 14.35 -49.75 1.45
CA GLU A 22 14.29 -49.06 2.74
C GLU A 22 14.69 -47.58 2.61
N ARG A 23 15.78 -47.30 1.90
CA ARG A 23 16.23 -45.92 1.65
C ARG A 23 15.20 -45.12 0.85
N LEU A 24 14.52 -45.75 -0.11
CA LEU A 24 13.46 -45.14 -0.89
C LEU A 24 12.25 -44.78 0.01
N GLU A 25 11.86 -45.67 0.92
CA GLU A 25 10.79 -45.40 1.89
C GLU A 25 11.16 -44.26 2.85
N SER A 26 12.39 -44.25 3.36
CA SER A 26 12.91 -43.17 4.19
C SER A 26 12.81 -41.80 3.49
N LEU A 27 13.30 -41.70 2.25
CA LEU A 27 13.22 -40.47 1.45
C LEU A 27 11.77 -40.03 1.17
N ARG A 28 10.84 -40.99 0.98
CA ARG A 28 9.41 -40.66 0.82
C ARG A 28 8.82 -40.04 2.08
N VAL A 29 9.23 -40.49 3.26
CA VAL A 29 8.78 -39.92 4.53
C VAL A 29 9.35 -38.50 4.71
N GLU A 30 10.63 -38.31 4.42
CA GLU A 30 11.27 -36.98 4.49
C GLU A 30 10.60 -35.99 3.53
N LEU A 31 10.32 -36.40 2.30
CA LEU A 31 9.63 -35.56 1.31
C LEU A 31 8.26 -35.11 1.81
N LYS A 32 7.44 -36.03 2.34
CA LYS A 32 6.12 -35.70 2.92
C LYS A 32 6.23 -34.72 4.08
N CYS A 33 7.24 -34.88 4.95
CA CYS A 33 7.50 -33.96 6.04
C CYS A 33 7.85 -32.55 5.51
N GLY A 34 8.72 -32.47 4.52
CA GLY A 34 9.09 -31.20 3.86
C GLY A 34 7.91 -30.51 3.19
N GLU A 35 7.03 -31.26 2.52
CA GLU A 35 5.79 -30.74 1.91
C GLU A 35 4.83 -30.17 2.96
N ALA A 36 4.69 -30.84 4.11
CA ALA A 36 3.88 -30.35 5.23
C ALA A 36 4.45 -29.04 5.80
N GLN A 37 5.77 -28.97 6.01
CA GLN A 37 6.46 -27.75 6.45
C GLN A 37 6.30 -26.61 5.45
N LEU A 38 6.47 -26.87 4.16
CA LEU A 38 6.28 -25.87 3.11
C LEU A 38 4.84 -25.35 3.10
N THR A 39 3.85 -26.23 3.28
CA THR A 39 2.44 -25.84 3.39
C THR A 39 2.19 -24.96 4.62
N GLN A 40 2.81 -25.27 5.76
CA GLN A 40 2.72 -24.45 6.97
C GLN A 40 3.34 -23.07 6.77
N VAL A 41 4.53 -22.99 6.16
CA VAL A 41 5.20 -21.72 5.84
C VAL A 41 4.34 -20.89 4.87
N ARG A 42 3.77 -21.50 3.84
CA ARG A 42 2.85 -20.82 2.92
C ARG A 42 1.64 -20.24 3.65
N LYS A 43 1.01 -21.00 4.55
CA LYS A 43 -0.12 -20.52 5.38
C LYS A 43 0.29 -19.39 6.33
N ALA A 44 1.49 -19.46 6.89
CA ALA A 44 2.02 -18.39 7.74
C ALA A 44 2.28 -17.11 6.92
N LEU A 45 2.84 -17.24 5.70
CA LEU A 45 3.06 -16.13 4.79
C LEU A 45 1.74 -15.49 4.32
N THR A 46 0.72 -16.28 3.98
CA THR A 46 -0.60 -15.73 3.64
C THR A 46 -1.20 -15.02 4.84
N SER A 47 -1.15 -15.62 6.03
CA SER A 47 -1.64 -14.99 7.26
C SER A 47 -0.91 -13.69 7.58
N LEU A 48 0.40 -13.61 7.33
CA LEU A 48 1.19 -12.40 7.54
C LEU A 48 0.87 -11.34 6.48
N LYS A 49 0.69 -11.74 5.22
CA LYS A 49 0.25 -10.87 4.13
C LYS A 49 -1.14 -10.30 4.41
N ASP A 50 -2.07 -11.14 4.85
CA ASP A 50 -3.44 -10.76 5.19
C ASP A 50 -3.48 -9.87 6.43
N LYS A 51 -2.62 -10.11 7.43
CA LYS A 51 -2.42 -9.21 8.57
C LYS A 51 -1.75 -7.89 8.14
N SER A 52 -0.86 -7.91 7.17
CA SER A 52 -0.26 -6.68 6.63
C SER A 52 -1.30 -5.86 5.87
N SER A 53 -2.24 -6.49 5.15
CA SER A 53 -3.34 -5.79 4.48
C SER A 53 -4.49 -5.39 5.40
N ASN A 54 -4.78 -6.16 6.45
CA ASN A 54 -5.86 -5.88 7.41
C ASN A 54 -5.42 -5.09 8.65
N GLY A 55 -4.12 -5.05 8.96
CA GLY A 55 -3.60 -4.49 10.21
C GLY A 55 -3.22 -3.01 10.18
N THR A 56 -3.22 -2.34 9.02
CA THR A 56 -2.80 -0.92 8.93
C THR A 56 -3.51 -0.10 7.83
N ASN A 57 -4.70 -0.48 7.39
CA ASN A 57 -5.49 0.36 6.49
C ASN A 57 -6.51 1.27 7.21
N ALA A 58 -6.18 1.71 8.43
CA ALA A 58 -6.68 3.00 8.87
C ALA A 58 -5.98 4.05 7.99
N LYS A 59 -6.56 4.34 6.82
CA LYS A 59 -6.09 5.42 5.93
C LYS A 59 -5.75 6.61 6.83
N ARG A 60 -4.49 7.07 6.82
CA ARG A 60 -4.08 8.17 7.69
C ARG A 60 -5.05 9.32 7.45
N THR A 61 -5.62 9.84 8.53
CA THR A 61 -6.51 11.00 8.47
C THR A 61 -5.73 12.16 7.88
N ALA A 62 -6.29 12.83 6.87
CA ALA A 62 -5.63 14.00 6.28
C ALA A 62 -5.39 15.05 7.36
N THR A 63 -4.20 15.64 7.42
CA THR A 63 -3.91 16.75 8.33
C THR A 63 -4.69 18.00 7.91
N ARG A 64 -4.68 19.04 8.74
CA ARG A 64 -5.35 20.29 8.40
C ARG A 64 -4.65 20.98 7.22
N GLU A 65 -3.33 20.92 7.18
CA GLU A 65 -2.45 21.50 6.17
C GLU A 65 -2.67 20.83 4.81
N GLU A 66 -2.78 19.50 4.78
CA GLU A 66 -3.06 18.75 3.55
C GLU A 66 -4.45 19.08 2.97
N VAL A 67 -5.43 19.34 3.84
CA VAL A 67 -6.76 19.76 3.42
C VAL A 67 -6.75 21.18 2.86
N ILE A 68 -5.99 22.08 3.47
CA ILE A 68 -5.78 23.45 2.97
C ILE A 68 -5.12 23.43 1.60
N GLU A 69 -4.05 22.63 1.43
CA GLU A 69 -3.36 22.55 0.14
C GLU A 69 -4.27 21.94 -0.94
N ALA A 70 -5.00 20.88 -0.63
CA ALA A 70 -5.98 20.32 -1.57
C ALA A 70 -7.06 21.35 -1.96
N MET A 71 -7.52 22.18 -1.01
CA MET A 71 -8.46 23.28 -1.30
C MET A 71 -7.82 24.36 -2.18
N ARG A 72 -6.57 24.74 -1.90
CA ARG A 72 -5.80 25.69 -2.72
C ARG A 72 -5.64 25.20 -4.15
N GLU A 73 -5.23 23.96 -4.33
CA GLU A 73 -5.07 23.35 -5.64
C GLU A 73 -6.39 23.33 -6.43
N VAL A 74 -7.49 22.91 -5.81
CA VAL A 74 -8.81 22.88 -6.46
C VAL A 74 -9.24 24.28 -6.93
N ILE A 75 -9.01 25.30 -6.10
CA ILE A 75 -9.37 26.68 -6.42
C ILE A 75 -8.38 27.29 -7.42
N ARG A 76 -7.09 26.94 -7.37
CA ARG A 76 -6.08 27.37 -8.37
C ARG A 76 -6.41 26.81 -9.76
N GLU A 77 -6.82 25.55 -9.83
CA GLU A 77 -7.16 24.87 -11.09
C GLU A 77 -8.48 25.37 -11.70
N ARG A 78 -9.48 25.71 -10.87
CA ARG A 78 -10.85 26.00 -11.31
C ARG A 78 -11.26 27.47 -11.15
N GLY A 79 -10.41 28.30 -10.56
CA GLY A 79 -10.76 29.65 -10.14
C GLY A 79 -11.74 29.62 -8.98
N THR A 80 -12.91 30.23 -9.14
CA THR A 80 -13.93 30.25 -8.08
C THR A 80 -14.80 28.99 -8.09
N VAL A 81 -14.95 28.33 -6.94
CA VAL A 81 -15.67 27.05 -6.83
C VAL A 81 -16.81 27.15 -5.82
N SER A 82 -17.96 26.55 -6.12
CA SER A 82 -19.09 26.46 -5.17
C SER A 82 -18.69 25.64 -3.93
N GLU A 83 -19.30 25.88 -2.76
CA GLU A 83 -19.00 25.09 -1.55
C GLU A 83 -19.26 23.59 -1.76
N THR A 84 -20.31 23.26 -2.50
CA THR A 84 -20.69 21.88 -2.85
C THR A 84 -19.66 21.20 -3.73
N ASP A 85 -19.18 21.90 -4.77
CA ASP A 85 -18.16 21.34 -5.66
C ASP A 85 -16.79 21.27 -4.97
N LEU A 86 -16.44 22.27 -4.16
CA LEU A 86 -15.21 22.28 -3.40
C LEU A 86 -15.13 21.10 -2.44
N LYS A 87 -16.22 20.78 -1.72
CA LYS A 87 -16.31 19.58 -0.87
C LYS A 87 -16.07 18.31 -1.66
N ARG A 88 -16.80 18.12 -2.77
CA ARG A 88 -16.68 16.92 -3.61
C ARG A 88 -15.25 16.75 -4.15
N LEU A 89 -14.68 17.80 -4.72
CA LEU A 89 -13.37 17.76 -5.36
C LEU A 89 -12.23 17.54 -4.35
N VAL A 90 -12.32 18.15 -3.17
CA VAL A 90 -11.35 17.92 -2.09
C VAL A 90 -11.50 16.50 -1.54
N GLU A 91 -12.72 15.98 -1.36
CA GLU A 91 -12.95 14.60 -0.97
C GLU A 91 -12.36 13.59 -1.97
N GLU A 92 -12.54 13.83 -3.27
CA GLU A 92 -11.96 13.02 -4.35
C GLU A 92 -10.43 13.06 -4.29
N ARG A 93 -9.84 14.25 -4.18
CA ARG A 93 -8.38 14.44 -4.14
C ARG A 93 -7.74 13.82 -2.89
N ILE A 94 -8.32 14.01 -1.71
CA ILE A 94 -7.86 13.39 -0.45
C ILE A 94 -8.01 11.86 -0.52
N SER A 95 -9.06 11.36 -1.17
CA SER A 95 -9.25 9.90 -1.36
C SER A 95 -8.22 9.31 -2.31
N ALA A 96 -7.88 10.02 -3.39
CA ALA A 96 -6.86 9.63 -4.36
C ALA A 96 -5.47 9.58 -3.72
N GLN A 97 -5.20 10.43 -2.72
CA GLN A 97 -3.98 10.41 -1.91
C GLN A 97 -3.96 9.28 -0.85
N GLY A 98 -4.97 8.39 -0.83
CA GLY A 98 -5.05 7.28 0.11
C GLY A 98 -5.36 7.70 1.55
N ARG A 99 -5.84 8.92 1.78
CA ARG A 99 -6.17 9.46 3.12
C ARG A 99 -7.62 9.21 3.51
N SER A 100 -7.90 9.22 4.81
CA SER A 100 -9.25 9.02 5.33
C SER A 100 -10.08 10.30 5.24
N ARG A 101 -11.37 10.14 4.94
CA ARG A 101 -12.39 11.21 4.96
C ARG A 101 -12.91 11.53 6.36
N VAL A 102 -12.55 10.72 7.37
CA VAL A 102 -12.97 10.94 8.77
C VAL A 102 -12.56 12.34 9.19
N GLY A 103 -13.52 13.18 9.63
CA GLY A 103 -13.28 14.55 10.09
C GLY A 103 -12.88 15.58 9.02
N LEU A 104 -12.85 15.19 7.73
CA LEU A 104 -12.42 16.05 6.63
C LEU A 104 -13.26 17.33 6.53
N LEU A 105 -14.60 17.20 6.57
CA LEU A 105 -15.50 18.34 6.49
C LEU A 105 -15.32 19.35 7.63
N MET A 106 -14.94 18.88 8.84
CA MET A 106 -14.66 19.76 9.97
C MET A 106 -13.37 20.56 9.73
N ARG A 107 -12.33 19.90 9.19
CA ARG A 107 -11.08 20.56 8.79
C ARG A 107 -11.30 21.56 7.66
N MET A 108 -12.06 21.19 6.63
CA MET A 108 -12.41 22.10 5.53
C MET A 108 -13.16 23.34 6.04
N ARG A 109 -14.16 23.16 6.90
CA ARG A 109 -14.93 24.27 7.48
C ARG A 109 -14.05 25.18 8.35
N SER A 110 -13.06 24.62 9.04
CA SER A 110 -12.07 25.38 9.80
C SER A 110 -11.12 26.15 8.87
N ALA A 111 -10.62 25.51 7.81
CA ALA A 111 -9.73 26.11 6.81
C ALA A 111 -10.39 27.26 6.05
N LEU A 112 -11.66 27.12 5.66
CA LEU A 112 -12.43 28.16 4.95
C LEU A 112 -12.62 29.47 5.73
N LYS A 113 -12.27 29.51 7.03
CA LYS A 113 -12.28 30.74 7.83
C LYS A 113 -10.97 31.52 7.75
N GLU A 114 -9.94 30.94 7.13
CA GLU A 114 -8.65 31.60 7.01
C GLU A 114 -8.68 32.72 5.97
N ALA A 115 -7.86 33.76 6.18
CA ALA A 115 -7.80 34.95 5.32
C ALA A 115 -7.49 34.62 3.84
N GLN A 116 -6.81 33.51 3.60
CA GLN A 116 -6.46 33.01 2.26
C GLN A 116 -7.64 32.48 1.43
N PHE A 117 -8.82 32.24 2.03
CA PHE A 117 -10.02 31.83 1.29
C PHE A 117 -11.06 32.93 1.35
N VAL A 118 -11.40 33.49 0.19
CA VAL A 118 -12.37 34.57 0.08
C VAL A 118 -13.71 34.01 -0.40
N ARG A 119 -14.75 34.24 0.41
CA ARG A 119 -16.13 33.93 0.04
C ARG A 119 -16.74 35.09 -0.73
N ARG A 120 -17.17 34.85 -1.97
CA ARG A 120 -17.93 35.79 -2.80
C ARG A 120 -19.31 35.19 -3.09
N GLY A 121 -20.29 35.49 -2.23
CA GLY A 121 -21.62 34.88 -2.29
C GLY A 121 -21.57 33.38 -1.98
N ASN A 122 -21.87 32.55 -2.98
CA ASN A 122 -21.92 31.08 -2.87
C ASN A 122 -20.66 30.37 -3.39
N VAL A 123 -19.65 31.13 -3.83
CA VAL A 123 -18.38 30.59 -4.34
C VAL A 123 -17.20 31.03 -3.47
N PHE A 124 -16.17 30.19 -3.45
CA PHE A 124 -14.90 30.41 -2.77
C PHE A 124 -13.77 30.58 -3.79
N GLY A 125 -12.91 31.56 -3.55
CA GLY A 125 -11.69 31.83 -4.31
C GLY A 125 -10.49 31.98 -3.37
N LEU A 126 -9.28 32.02 -3.92
CA LEU A 126 -8.09 32.38 -3.16
C LEU A 126 -8.09 33.89 -2.92
N GLY A 127 -7.81 34.28 -1.67
CA GLY A 127 -7.45 35.66 -1.34
C GLY A 127 -6.11 35.96 -1.97
N VAL A 128 -6.04 37.07 -2.70
CA VAL A 128 -4.83 37.55 -3.35
C VAL A 128 -3.78 37.77 -2.26
N GLU A 129 -2.77 36.89 -2.14
CA GLU A 129 -1.45 37.41 -1.81
C GLU A 129 -1.11 38.32 -2.97
N ALA A 130 -0.94 39.61 -2.68
CA ALA A 130 -0.45 40.56 -3.64
C ALA A 130 0.83 39.97 -4.23
N GLU A 131 0.76 39.47 -5.46
CA GLU A 131 1.93 39.30 -6.28
C GLU A 131 2.57 40.68 -6.33
N SER A 132 3.72 40.78 -5.65
CA SER A 132 4.68 41.85 -5.81
C SER A 132 5.02 41.96 -7.28
N ASP A 133 4.33 42.85 -7.99
CA ASP A 133 4.81 43.40 -9.24
C ASP A 133 5.85 44.47 -8.88
N GLU A 134 6.97 44.00 -8.32
CA GLU A 134 8.20 44.77 -8.14
C GLU A 134 8.98 44.68 -9.46
N SER A 135 8.40 45.24 -10.52
CA SER A 135 9.11 45.55 -11.74
C SER A 135 9.95 46.81 -11.50
N GLU A 136 11.17 46.58 -11.01
CA GLU A 136 12.44 47.25 -11.32
C GLU A 136 12.37 48.76 -11.65
N ARG A 137 12.85 49.59 -10.72
CA ARG A 137 14.17 50.29 -10.78
C ARG A 137 14.29 51.30 -11.94
N GLU A 138 14.29 52.59 -11.60
CA GLU A 138 15.53 53.34 -11.32
C GLU A 138 16.12 53.94 -12.60
N THR A 139 15.93 55.24 -12.80
CA THR A 139 17.07 56.14 -12.99
C THR A 139 16.68 57.53 -12.51
N ALA A 140 17.47 58.03 -11.56
CA ALA A 140 17.55 59.43 -11.19
C ALA A 140 17.90 60.31 -12.41
N ASN A 141 17.23 61.46 -12.53
CA ASN A 141 17.89 62.77 -12.49
C ASN A 141 16.85 63.89 -12.35
#